data_AF-A0A1X2GJ29-F1
#
_entry.id   AF-A0A1X2GJ29-F1
#
_cell.length_a   1.000
_cell.length_b   1.000
_cell.length_c   1.000
_cell.angle_alpha   90.00
_cell.angle_beta   90.00
_cell.angle_gamma   90.00
#
_symmetry.space_group_name_H-M   'P 1'
#
loop_
_entity.id
_entity.type
_entity.pdbx_description
1 polymer ?
#
loop_
_entity_poly.entity_id
_entity_poly.type
_entity_poly.pdbx_seq_one_letter_code
_entity_poly.pdbx_strand_id
1 'polypeptide(L)'
;MKCRASSTLTIQLEHQPATIWTLFDQDSEQKNLSQAKIGSLVFRLVALAVLKDNTAAEIHIHDVKDIFSKSPCDSAVGMILQSTLCLFDKDTTLRIIGNKPLNSILVDLAITTTKGTSRENTKKENLLQQKFHE
;
A
#
# COMPACT_ATOMS: atom_id res chain seq x y z
N MET A 1 -14.98 -29.87 -14.83
CA MET A 1 -15.65 -28.56 -14.71
C MET A 1 -14.56 -27.53 -14.41
N LYS A 2 -14.12 -26.74 -15.41
CA LYS A 2 -13.13 -25.66 -15.19
C LYS A 2 -13.90 -24.45 -14.66
N CYS A 3 -13.78 -24.15 -13.38
CA CYS A 3 -14.32 -22.90 -12.83
C CYS A 3 -13.67 -21.72 -13.56
N ARG A 4 -14.49 -20.76 -14.02
CA ARG A 4 -14.01 -19.46 -14.55
C ARG A 4 -13.07 -18.73 -13.57
N ALA A 5 -13.11 -19.08 -12.29
CA ALA A 5 -12.28 -18.51 -11.24
C ALA A 5 -10.80 -18.99 -11.25
N SER A 6 -10.45 -20.01 -12.04
CA SER A 6 -9.07 -20.50 -12.14
C SER A 6 -8.62 -20.52 -13.60
N SER A 7 -8.16 -19.38 -14.09
CA SER A 7 -7.38 -19.31 -15.32
C SER A 7 -5.90 -19.47 -14.98
N THR A 8 -5.16 -20.31 -15.71
CA THR A 8 -3.70 -20.40 -15.57
C THR A 8 -3.02 -19.06 -15.82
N LEU A 9 -3.64 -18.18 -16.60
CA LEU A 9 -3.19 -16.79 -16.80
C LEU A 9 -3.24 -15.98 -15.50
N THR A 10 -4.33 -16.05 -14.72
CA THR A 10 -4.53 -15.22 -13.52
C THR A 10 -3.85 -15.77 -12.26
N ILE A 11 -3.23 -16.95 -12.34
CA ILE A 11 -2.46 -17.52 -11.22
C ILE A 11 -1.15 -16.76 -11.02
N GLN A 12 -0.53 -16.27 -12.10
CA GLN A 12 0.71 -15.53 -12.01
C GLN A 12 0.45 -14.10 -11.53
N LEU A 13 1.19 -13.68 -10.50
CA LEU A 13 1.03 -12.38 -9.84
C LEU A 13 1.19 -11.19 -10.81
N GLU A 14 2.02 -11.36 -11.85
CA GLU A 14 2.22 -10.40 -12.93
C GLU A 14 0.96 -10.11 -13.77
N HIS A 15 0.03 -11.06 -13.85
CA HIS A 15 -1.23 -10.93 -14.59
C HIS A 15 -2.43 -10.60 -13.69
N GLN A 16 -2.24 -10.60 -12.36
CA GLN A 16 -3.28 -10.18 -11.42
C GLN A 16 -3.34 -8.65 -11.34
N PRO A 17 -4.53 -8.06 -11.20
CA PRO A 17 -4.66 -6.63 -10.93
C PRO A 17 -3.88 -6.23 -9.69
N ALA A 18 -3.10 -5.16 -9.81
CA ALA A 18 -2.54 -4.46 -8.67
C ALA A 18 -3.68 -3.80 -7.88
N THR A 19 -3.63 -3.94 -6.56
CA THR A 19 -4.52 -3.29 -5.61
C THR A 19 -3.67 -2.60 -4.53
N ILE A 20 -4.28 -1.77 -3.69
CA ILE A 20 -3.59 -1.19 -2.52
C ILE A 20 -2.97 -2.29 -1.63
N TRP A 21 -3.53 -3.50 -1.62
CA TRP A 21 -3.06 -4.63 -0.81
C TRP A 21 -1.94 -5.42 -1.46
N THR A 22 -2.03 -5.60 -2.78
CA THR A 22 -1.12 -6.49 -3.53
C THR A 22 0.04 -5.74 -4.15
N LEU A 23 -0.04 -4.41 -4.33
CA LEU A 23 0.97 -3.62 -5.05
C LEU A 23 2.38 -3.77 -4.46
N PHE A 24 2.51 -3.93 -3.14
CA PHE A 24 3.79 -4.19 -2.52
C PHE A 24 4.44 -5.50 -2.99
N ASP A 25 3.64 -6.56 -3.19
CA ASP A 25 4.12 -7.89 -3.56
C ASP A 25 4.39 -8.03 -5.07
N GLN A 26 3.95 -7.06 -5.90
CA GLN A 26 3.93 -7.17 -7.36
C GLN A 26 5.18 -6.65 -8.08
N ASP A 27 6.36 -6.67 -7.44
CA ASP A 27 7.56 -6.19 -8.13
C ASP A 27 8.81 -7.02 -7.87
N SER A 28 9.65 -6.98 -8.90
CA SER A 28 11.06 -7.33 -8.95
C SER A 28 11.86 -6.64 -7.85
N GLU A 29 13.03 -7.21 -7.51
CA GLU A 29 13.99 -6.75 -6.50
C GLU A 29 14.57 -5.35 -6.78
N GLN A 30 13.72 -4.33 -6.81
CA GLN A 30 14.15 -2.95 -6.95
C GLN A 30 14.71 -2.45 -5.62
N LYS A 31 15.93 -1.93 -5.66
CA LYS A 31 16.64 -1.39 -4.49
C LYS A 31 15.88 -0.24 -3.80
N ASN A 32 15.02 0.46 -4.53
CA ASN A 32 14.19 1.57 -4.01
C ASN A 32 12.70 1.26 -4.24
N LEU A 33 11.90 1.38 -3.19
CA LEU A 33 10.44 1.21 -3.29
C LEU A 33 9.80 2.45 -3.93
N SER A 34 8.83 2.24 -4.82
CA SER A 34 8.01 3.33 -5.34
C SER A 34 7.10 3.90 -4.25
N GLN A 35 6.72 5.17 -4.36
CA GLN A 35 5.82 5.82 -3.40
C GLN A 35 4.53 5.02 -3.18
N ALA A 36 3.92 4.50 -4.25
CA ALA A 36 2.70 3.72 -4.16
C ALA A 36 2.89 2.40 -3.40
N LYS A 37 4.06 1.76 -3.48
CA LYS A 37 4.37 0.59 -2.65
C LYS A 37 4.55 0.95 -1.19
N ILE A 38 5.19 2.07 -0.91
CA ILE A 38 5.34 2.56 0.47
C ILE A 38 3.95 2.84 1.05
N GLY A 39 3.04 3.45 0.27
CA GLY A 39 1.65 3.61 0.67
C GLY A 39 0.94 2.27 0.91
N SER A 40 1.12 1.30 0.01
CA SER A 40 0.62 -0.08 0.18
C SER A 40 1.11 -0.74 1.47
N LEU A 41 2.38 -0.53 1.86
CA LEU A 41 2.94 -1.02 3.12
C LEU A 41 2.24 -0.44 4.35
N VAL A 42 1.94 0.87 4.36
CA VAL A 42 1.21 1.49 5.46
C VAL A 42 -0.19 0.90 5.57
N PHE A 43 -0.91 0.73 4.45
CA PHE A 43 -2.22 0.10 4.47
C PHE A 43 -2.16 -1.33 5.00
N ARG A 44 -1.16 -2.11 4.58
CA ARG A 44 -0.92 -3.46 5.10
C ARG A 44 -0.69 -3.45 6.62
N LEU A 45 0.13 -2.53 7.13
CA LEU A 45 0.36 -2.37 8.57
C LEU A 45 -0.96 -2.11 9.33
N VAL A 46 -1.76 -1.15 8.85
CA VAL A 46 -3.06 -0.81 9.43
C VAL A 46 -4.02 -2.01 9.40
N ALA A 47 -4.12 -2.69 8.25
CA ALA A 47 -5.02 -3.83 8.11
C ALA A 47 -4.61 -4.99 9.03
N LEU A 48 -3.32 -5.29 9.16
CA LEU A 48 -2.85 -6.33 10.06
C LEU A 48 -3.16 -6.00 11.53
N ALA A 49 -2.98 -4.75 11.95
CA ALA A 49 -3.34 -4.32 13.30
C ALA A 49 -4.85 -4.45 13.55
N VAL A 50 -5.68 -4.00 12.61
CA VAL A 50 -7.15 -4.11 12.72
C VAL A 50 -7.62 -5.56 12.71
N LEU A 51 -7.04 -6.42 11.88
CA LEU A 51 -7.39 -7.84 11.84
C LEU A 51 -7.01 -8.56 13.14
N LYS A 52 -5.88 -8.19 13.75
CA LYS A 52 -5.37 -8.82 14.96
C LYS A 52 -6.12 -8.36 16.21
N ASP A 53 -6.27 -7.05 16.37
CA ASP A 53 -6.68 -6.42 17.64
C ASP A 53 -8.06 -5.72 17.55
N ASN A 54 -8.71 -5.78 16.38
CA ASN A 54 -10.06 -5.26 16.11
C ASN A 54 -10.24 -3.80 16.56
N THR A 55 -11.14 -3.53 17.50
CA THR A 55 -11.42 -2.16 17.98
C THR A 55 -10.31 -1.58 18.85
N ALA A 56 -9.40 -2.43 19.35
CA ALA A 56 -8.23 -2.05 20.13
C ALA A 56 -6.97 -1.89 19.27
N ALA A 57 -7.10 -1.90 17.94
CA ALA A 57 -5.98 -1.80 17.04
C ALA A 57 -5.22 -0.49 17.15
N GLU A 58 -3.89 -0.61 17.25
CA GLU A 58 -2.94 0.48 17.41
C GLU A 58 -1.81 0.36 16.38
N ILE A 59 -1.25 1.50 15.99
CA ILE A 59 -0.02 1.60 15.20
C ILE A 59 1.09 2.06 16.14
N HIS A 60 2.26 1.45 16.05
CA HIS A 60 3.43 1.87 16.82
C HIS A 60 4.27 2.87 16.03
N ILE A 61 4.83 3.87 16.72
CA ILE A 61 5.69 4.88 16.10
C ILE A 61 6.90 4.26 15.40
N HIS A 62 7.42 3.16 15.95
CA HIS A 62 8.56 2.42 15.39
C HIS A 62 8.24 1.89 13.99
N ASP A 63 7.07 1.25 13.82
CA ASP A 63 6.66 0.70 12.52
C ASP A 63 6.52 1.80 11.45
N VAL A 64 6.01 2.97 11.84
CA VAL A 64 5.88 4.12 10.94
C VAL A 64 7.24 4.71 10.59
N LYS A 65 8.17 4.81 11.55
CA LYS A 65 9.55 5.27 11.31
C LYS A 65 10.31 4.32 10.39
N ASP A 66 10.13 3.01 10.56
CA ASP A 66 10.75 2.01 9.70
C ASP A 66 10.27 2.14 8.25
N ILE A 67 8.97 2.37 8.05
CA ILE A 67 8.42 2.63 6.71
C ILE A 67 8.92 3.97 6.16
N PHE A 68 8.96 5.01 6.99
CA PHE A 68 9.47 6.33 6.61
C PHE A 68 10.92 6.29 6.15
N SER A 69 11.77 5.48 6.79
CA SER A 69 13.17 5.30 6.38
C SER A 69 13.34 4.76 4.94
N LYS A 70 12.29 4.15 4.38
CA LYS A 70 12.25 3.61 3.02
C LYS A 70 11.74 4.63 1.99
N SER A 71 11.32 5.81 2.43
CA SER A 71 10.76 6.87 1.60
C SER A 71 11.71 8.06 1.48
N PRO A 72 11.87 8.65 0.29
CA PRO A 72 12.45 9.99 0.18
C PRO A 72 11.61 10.99 0.99
N CYS A 73 12.24 11.81 1.84
CA CYS A 73 11.54 12.77 2.70
C CYS A 73 10.71 13.80 1.90
N ASP A 74 11.20 14.20 0.73
CA ASP A 74 10.60 15.20 -0.16
C ASP A 74 9.49 14.64 -1.06
N SER A 75 9.25 13.33 -1.01
CA SER A 75 8.17 12.70 -1.76
C SER A 75 6.80 12.95 -1.15
N ALA A 76 5.73 12.87 -1.94
CA ALA A 76 4.36 13.05 -1.45
C ALA A 76 4.03 12.05 -0.32
N VAL A 77 4.44 10.79 -0.46
CA VAL A 77 4.31 9.78 0.61
C VAL A 77 5.20 10.09 1.80
N GLY A 78 6.41 10.61 1.60
CA GLY A 78 7.28 11.08 2.68
C GLY A 78 6.62 12.15 3.53
N MET A 79 6.03 13.17 2.91
CA MET A 79 5.29 14.23 3.60
C MET A 79 4.07 13.71 4.37
N ILE A 80 3.35 12.74 3.79
CA ILE A 80 2.20 12.09 4.46
C ILE A 80 2.68 11.28 5.68
N LEU A 81 3.75 10.49 5.54
CA LEU A 81 4.33 9.72 6.65
C LEU A 81 4.90 10.63 7.75
N GLN A 82 5.52 11.75 7.38
CA GLN A 82 5.95 12.76 8.34
C GLN A 82 4.75 13.33 9.11
N SER A 83 3.64 13.62 8.42
CA SER A 83 2.39 14.06 9.06
C SER A 83 1.85 13.00 10.01
N THR A 84 1.93 11.72 9.65
CA THR A 84 1.58 10.60 10.56
C THR A 84 2.46 10.61 11.80
N LEU A 85 3.78 10.79 11.65
CA LEU A 85 4.72 10.84 12.77
C LEU A 85 4.41 12.01 13.72
N CYS A 86 3.95 13.14 13.20
CA CYS A 86 3.52 14.27 14.01
C CYS A 86 2.28 13.99 14.86
N LEU A 87 1.44 13.00 14.50
CA LEU A 87 0.28 12.62 15.31
C LEU A 87 0.66 11.91 16.61
N PHE A 88 1.84 11.30 16.69
CA PHE A 88 2.27 10.55 17.86
C PHE A 88 2.58 11.43 19.09
N ASP A 89 2.73 12.75 18.94
CA ASP A 89 3.09 13.69 20.02
C ASP A 89 4.08 13.10 21.05
N LYS A 90 3.60 12.72 22.25
CA LYS A 90 4.38 12.06 23.32
C LYS A 90 4.13 10.57 23.44
N ASP A 91 3.12 10.05 22.76
CA ASP A 91 2.71 8.66 22.82
C ASP A 91 3.52 7.81 21.83
N THR A 92 3.75 6.55 22.19
CA THR A 92 4.45 5.60 21.31
C THR A 92 3.49 4.84 20.39
N THR A 93 2.19 4.94 20.64
CA THR A 93 1.15 4.27 19.87
C THR A 93 0.03 5.24 19.48
N LEU A 94 -0.65 4.91 18.37
CA LEU A 94 -1.85 5.61 17.92
C LEU A 94 -2.96 4.61 17.68
N ARG A 95 -4.11 4.84 18.33
CA ARG A 95 -5.31 4.07 18.05
C ARG A 95 -5.77 4.32 16.61
N ILE A 96 -6.13 3.24 15.92
CA ILE A 96 -6.60 3.30 14.54
C ILE A 96 -8.07 3.70 14.49
N ILE A 97 -8.92 2.97 15.21
CA ILE A 97 -10.37 3.16 15.18
C ILE A 97 -10.77 4.40 15.99
N GLY A 98 -11.56 5.29 15.39
CA GLY A 98 -12.02 6.54 16.01
C GLY A 98 -11.04 7.71 15.89
N ASN A 99 -9.86 7.50 15.30
CA ASN A 99 -8.84 8.53 15.13
C ASN A 99 -9.06 9.32 13.83
N LYS A 100 -9.80 10.45 13.95
CA LYS A 100 -10.13 11.32 12.80
C LYS A 100 -8.90 11.91 12.10
N PRO A 101 -7.88 12.44 12.81
CA PRO A 101 -6.65 12.92 12.17
C PRO A 101 -5.96 11.83 11.34
N LEU A 102 -5.78 10.64 11.92
CA LEU A 102 -5.17 9.52 11.21
C LEU A 102 -5.98 9.14 9.97
N ASN A 103 -7.31 9.10 10.06
CA ASN A 103 -8.18 8.82 8.92
C ASN A 103 -7.98 9.82 7.77
N SER A 104 -7.83 11.12 8.06
CA SER A 104 -7.56 12.13 7.03
C SER A 104 -6.27 11.82 6.28
N ILE A 105 -5.20 11.51 7.03
CA ILE A 105 -3.89 11.18 6.45
C ILE A 105 -3.97 9.90 5.60
N LEU A 106 -4.72 8.89 6.05
CA LEU A 106 -4.92 7.65 5.30
C LEU A 106 -5.71 7.88 4.00
N VAL A 107 -6.66 8.83 3.98
CA VAL A 107 -7.36 9.22 2.74
C VAL A 107 -6.39 9.84 1.73
N ASP A 108 -5.53 10.76 2.19
CA ASP A 108 -4.51 11.38 1.33
C ASP A 108 -3.51 10.34 0.78
N LEU A 109 -3.15 9.36 1.63
CA LEU A 109 -2.31 8.24 1.23
C LEU A 109 -3.01 7.35 0.19
N ALA A 110 -4.30 7.10 0.33
CA ALA A 110 -5.08 6.31 -0.62
C ALA A 110 -5.09 6.97 -2.00
N ILE A 111 -5.29 8.29 -2.06
CA ILE A 111 -5.26 9.07 -3.30
C ILE A 111 -3.90 8.93 -3.99
N THR A 112 -2.82 9.08 -3.21
CA THR A 112 -1.45 8.98 -3.72
C THR A 112 -1.12 7.56 -4.21
N THR A 113 -1.56 6.54 -3.48
CA THR A 113 -1.34 5.13 -3.80
C THR A 113 -2.12 4.70 -5.06
N THR A 114 -3.39 5.12 -5.17
CA THR A 114 -4.28 4.76 -6.28
C THR A 114 -3.70 5.18 -7.63
N LYS A 115 -3.03 6.34 -7.71
CA LYS A 115 -2.35 6.77 -8.94
C LYS A 115 -1.28 5.76 -9.39
N GLY A 116 -0.50 5.22 -8.46
CA GLY A 116 0.50 4.19 -8.77
C GLY A 116 -0.13 2.84 -9.10
N THR A 117 -1.19 2.46 -8.40
CA THR A 117 -1.96 1.24 -8.70
C THR A 117 -2.54 1.27 -10.11
N SER A 118 -3.17 2.39 -10.51
CA SER A 118 -3.70 2.56 -11.87
C SER A 118 -2.61 2.47 -12.93
N ARG A 119 -1.45 3.10 -12.69
CA ARG A 119 -0.30 3.04 -13.61
C ARG A 119 0.20 1.60 -13.80
N GLU A 120 0.31 0.82 -12.72
CA GLU A 120 0.76 -0.57 -12.82
C GLU A 120 -0.26 -1.44 -13.56
N ASN A 121 -1.56 -1.21 -13.31
CA ASN A 121 -2.63 -1.91 -14.03
C ASN A 121 -2.64 -1.59 -15.53
N THR A 122 -2.48 -0.31 -15.91
CA THR A 122 -2.37 0.07 -17.33
C THR A 122 -1.17 -0.59 -18.01
N LYS A 123 -0.02 -0.66 -17.32
CA LYS A 123 1.17 -1.35 -17.84
C LYS A 123 0.88 -2.83 -18.11
N LYS A 124 0.20 -3.51 -17.18
CA LYS A 124 -0.18 -4.92 -17.33
C LYS A 124 -1.18 -5.14 -18.44
N GLU A 125 -2.17 -4.26 -18.57
CA GLU A 125 -3.14 -4.31 -19.65
C GLU A 125 -2.47 -4.21 -21.03
N ASN A 126 -1.53 -3.27 -21.19
CA ASN A 126 -0.76 -3.13 -22.42
C ASN A 126 0.07 -4.38 -22.75
N LEU A 127 0.72 -4.99 -21.74
CA LEU A 127 1.50 -6.21 -21.92
C LEU A 127 0.62 -7.41 -22.32
N LEU A 128 -0.57 -7.52 -21.73
CA LEU A 128 -1.54 -8.55 -22.11
C LEU A 128 -2.03 -8.33 -23.53
N GLN A 129 -2.38 -7.08 -23.91
CA GLN A 129 -2.77 -6.76 -25.27
C GLN A 129 -1.70 -7.14 -26.30
N GLN A 130 -0.43 -6.85 -26.03
CA GLN A 130 0.68 -7.26 -26.91
C GLN A 130 0.76 -8.78 -27.08
N LYS A 131 0.69 -9.55 -25.99
CA LYS A 131 0.75 -11.03 -26.04
C LYS A 131 -0.43 -11.69 -26.79
N PHE A 132 -1.57 -11.01 -26.93
CA PHE A 132 -2.75 -11.55 -27.65
C PHE A 132 -2.86 -11.09 -29.11
N HIS A 133 -2.01 -10.15 -29.55
CA HIS A 133 -1.94 -9.69 -30.94
C HIS A 133 -0.73 -10.28 -31.72
N GLU A 134 0.07 -11.12 -31.08
CA GLU A 134 1.06 -12.03 -31.69
C GLU A 134 0.45 -13.40 -31.99
#